data_AF-G8SHW2-F1
#
_entry.id   AF-G8SHW2-F1
#
_cell.length_a   1.000
_cell.length_b   1.000
_cell.length_c   1.000
_cell.angle_alpha   90.00
_cell.angle_beta   90.00
_cell.angle_gamma   90.00
#
_symmetry.space_group_name_H-M   'P 1'
#
loop_
_entity.id
_entity.type
_entity.pdbx_description
1 polymer ?
#
loop_
_entity_poly.entity_id
_entity_poly.type
_entity_poly.pdbx_seq_one_letter_code
_entity_poly.pdbx_strand_id
1 'polypeptide(L)'
;MRTLIVRGGWAGHEPAATTDSFLDLLHDHGCDVRVADTLDAYRDPVAYDLIVQCWTGARFTAEQEAAPHDHRPRDPVGGWQSRRP
;
A
#
# COMPACT_ATOMS: atom_id res chain seq x y z
N MET A 1 -14.08 6.99 -6.75
CA MET A 1 -13.62 6.11 -5.64
C MET A 1 -12.24 6.57 -5.23
N ARG A 2 -12.03 7.02 -3.99
CA ARG A 2 -10.73 7.53 -3.52
C ARG A 2 -9.78 6.38 -3.25
N THR A 3 -8.63 6.39 -3.91
CA THR A 3 -7.64 5.31 -3.85
C THR A 3 -6.29 5.86 -3.42
N LEU A 4 -5.64 5.22 -2.46
CA LEU A 4 -4.29 5.56 -2.02
C LEU A 4 -3.33 4.45 -2.45
N ILE A 5 -2.28 4.80 -3.19
CA ILE A 5 -1.13 3.94 -3.40
C ILE A 5 -0.02 4.42 -2.48
N VAL A 6 0.43 3.57 -1.56
CA VAL A 6 1.60 3.83 -0.71
C VAL A 6 2.74 2.96 -1.22
N ARG A 7 3.78 3.59 -1.76
CA ARG A 7 4.90 2.90 -2.41
C ARG A 7 6.25 3.33 -1.86
N GLY A 8 7.20 2.42 -1.78
CA GLY A 8 8.54 2.76 -1.30
C GLY A 8 9.33 1.56 -0.80
N GLY A 9 10.36 1.83 0.00
CA GLY A 9 11.23 0.80 0.53
C GLY A 9 12.45 0.52 -0.33
N TRP A 10 12.82 -0.75 -0.50
CA TRP A 10 14.03 -1.13 -1.23
C TRP A 10 13.88 -0.89 -2.73
N ALA A 11 14.73 -0.01 -3.27
CA ALA A 11 14.75 0.35 -4.69
C ALA A 11 14.96 -0.86 -5.64
N GLY A 12 15.67 -1.91 -5.21
CA GLY A 12 15.91 -3.11 -6.02
C GLY A 12 14.65 -3.98 -6.26
N HIS A 13 13.54 -3.70 -5.56
CA HIS A 13 12.22 -4.28 -5.84
C HIS A 13 11.31 -3.37 -6.67
N GLU A 14 11.83 -2.25 -7.18
CA GLU A 14 11.17 -1.36 -8.14
C GLU A 14 9.68 -1.03 -7.82
N PRO A 15 9.36 -0.54 -6.60
CA PRO A 15 7.98 -0.27 -6.20
C PRO A 15 7.31 0.81 -7.07
N ALA A 16 8.07 1.80 -7.55
CA ALA A 16 7.58 2.83 -8.46
C ALA A 16 7.16 2.23 -9.81
N ALA A 17 8.06 1.52 -10.50
CA ALA A 17 7.75 0.89 -11.79
C ALA A 17 6.59 -0.11 -11.68
N THR A 18 6.55 -0.90 -10.61
CA THR A 18 5.44 -1.83 -10.35
C THR A 18 4.11 -1.10 -10.25
N THR A 19 4.04 -0.02 -9.46
CA THR A 19 2.80 0.72 -9.25
C THR A 19 2.39 1.58 -10.45
N ASP A 20 3.36 2.16 -11.17
CA ASP A 20 3.11 2.92 -12.39
C ASP A 20 2.44 2.05 -13.47
N SER A 21 2.77 0.74 -13.52
CA SER A 21 2.22 -0.19 -14.52
C SER A 21 0.71 -0.39 -14.49
N PHE A 22 0.03 -0.02 -13.39
CA PHE A 22 -1.42 -0.15 -13.23
C PHE A 22 -2.13 1.16 -12.82
N LEU A 23 -1.42 2.30 -12.81
CA LEU A 23 -2.03 3.61 -12.53
C LEU A 23 -3.11 3.95 -13.56
N ASP A 24 -2.79 3.78 -14.84
CA ASP A 24 -3.73 4.08 -15.93
C ASP A 24 -5.00 3.23 -15.82
N LEU A 25 -4.86 1.95 -15.47
CA LEU A 25 -6.00 1.06 -15.24
C LEU A 25 -6.92 1.58 -14.12
N LEU A 26 -6.36 2.06 -13.00
CA LEU A 26 -7.15 2.62 -11.91
C LEU A 26 -7.87 3.91 -12.34
N HIS A 27 -7.20 4.78 -13.10
CA HIS A 27 -7.81 5.98 -13.64
C HIS A 27 -8.93 5.66 -14.63
N ASP A 28 -8.74 4.69 -15.52
CA ASP A 28 -9.75 4.22 -16.49
C ASP A 28 -10.99 3.63 -15.78
N HIS A 29 -10.82 3.08 -14.59
CA HIS A 29 -11.91 2.62 -13.72
C HIS A 29 -12.56 3.74 -12.88
N GLY A 30 -12.16 5.00 -13.05
CA GLY A 30 -12.73 6.15 -12.34
C GLY A 30 -12.26 6.28 -10.88
N CYS A 31 -11.09 5.71 -10.55
CA CYS A 31 -10.44 5.96 -9.27
C CYS A 31 -9.80 7.34 -9.24
N ASP A 32 -10.00 8.06 -8.13
CA ASP A 32 -9.25 9.26 -7.79
C ASP A 32 -8.01 8.81 -7.00
N VAL A 33 -6.88 8.68 -7.70
CA VAL A 33 -5.67 8.05 -7.17
C VAL A 33 -4.71 9.08 -6.60
N ARG A 34 -4.35 8.89 -5.33
CA ARG A 34 -3.22 9.57 -4.68
C ARG A 34 -2.06 8.58 -4.56
N VAL A 35 -0.87 8.99 -4.99
CA VAL A 35 0.37 8.23 -4.79
C VAL A 35 1.17 8.88 -3.66
N ALA A 36 1.62 8.08 -2.69
CA ALA A 36 2.48 8.50 -1.60
C ALA A 36 3.76 7.67 -1.57
N ASP A 37 4.89 8.34 -1.40
CA ASP A 37 6.24 7.79 -1.30
C ASP A 37 6.73 7.68 0.17
N THR A 38 5.86 7.99 1.12
CA THR A 38 6.14 7.90 2.57
C THR A 38 5.01 7.16 3.31
N LEU A 39 5.36 6.53 4.44
CA LEU A 39 4.38 5.89 5.33
C LEU A 39 3.55 6.91 6.13
N ASP A 40 3.91 8.21 6.11
CA ASP A 40 3.11 9.25 6.77
C ASP A 40 1.73 9.44 6.12
N ALA A 41 1.52 8.91 4.91
CA ALA A 41 0.21 8.89 4.27
C ALA A 41 -0.89 8.19 5.10
N TYR A 42 -0.52 7.26 6.00
CA TYR A 42 -1.47 6.63 6.91
C TYR A 42 -1.97 7.53 8.05
N ARG A 43 -1.37 8.72 8.23
CA ARG A 43 -1.79 9.72 9.22
C ARG A 43 -2.82 10.70 8.66
N ASP A 44 -3.07 10.64 7.35
CA ASP A 44 -4.07 11.48 6.70
C ASP A 44 -5.48 11.11 7.21
N PRO A 45 -6.27 12.05 7.75
CA PRO A 45 -7.63 11.77 8.23
C PRO A 45 -8.62 11.45 7.10
N VAL A 46 -8.23 11.57 5.83
CA VAL A 46 -9.08 11.20 4.69
C VAL A 46 -9.34 9.70 4.65
N ALA A 47 -10.61 9.32 4.58
CA ALA A 47 -11.01 7.93 4.34
C ALA A 47 -10.84 7.54 2.86
N TYR A 48 -10.05 6.50 2.61
CA TYR A 48 -9.86 5.91 1.28
C TYR A 48 -10.75 4.67 1.12
N ASP A 49 -11.29 4.48 -0.09
CA ASP A 49 -12.11 3.31 -0.44
C ASP A 49 -11.23 2.09 -0.78
N LEU A 50 -9.99 2.34 -1.22
CA LEU A 50 -8.97 1.33 -1.52
C LEU A 50 -7.58 1.86 -1.14
N ILE A 51 -6.78 1.00 -0.52
CA ILE A 51 -5.36 1.27 -0.25
C ILE A 51 -4.52 0.15 -0.85
N VAL A 52 -3.58 0.51 -1.74
CA VAL A 52 -2.60 -0.40 -2.34
C VAL A 52 -1.24 -0.15 -1.69
N GLN A 53 -0.80 -1.07 -0.84
CA GLN A 53 0.52 -1.01 -0.22
C GLN A 53 1.56 -1.76 -1.06
N CYS A 54 2.50 -1.02 -1.65
CA CYS A 54 3.66 -1.55 -2.36
C CYS A 54 4.95 -1.09 -1.69
N TRP A 55 5.27 -1.66 -0.52
CA TRP A 55 6.43 -1.24 0.27
C TRP A 55 7.28 -2.43 0.68
N THR A 56 8.59 -2.33 0.46
CA THR A 56 9.53 -3.42 0.73
C THR A 56 10.51 -3.05 1.83
N GLY A 57 10.66 -3.92 2.84
CA GLY A 57 11.59 -3.69 3.95
C GLY A 57 11.13 -2.65 4.99
N ALA A 58 9.83 -2.34 5.07
CA ALA A 58 9.31 -1.63 6.25
C ALA A 58 9.50 -2.50 7.50
N ARG A 59 9.92 -1.87 8.61
CA ARG A 59 9.77 -2.46 9.94
C ARG A 59 8.51 -1.88 10.55
N PHE A 60 7.52 -2.73 10.78
CA PHE A 60 6.40 -2.38 11.63
C PHE A 60 6.87 -2.35 13.09
N THR A 61 6.39 -1.39 13.87
CA THR A 61 6.51 -1.46 15.33
C THR A 61 5.54 -2.52 15.84
N ALA A 62 5.80 -3.09 17.03
CA ALA A 62 4.90 -4.06 17.65
C ALA A 62 3.46 -3.53 17.83
N GLU A 63 3.32 -2.21 18.02
CA GLU A 63 2.03 -1.52 18.12
C GLU A 63 1.29 -1.48 16.77
N GLN A 64 2.02 -1.29 15.65
CA GLN A 64 1.45 -1.35 14.29
C GLN A 64 1.02 -2.76 13.91
N GLU A 65 1.70 -3.79 14.41
CA GLU A 65 1.31 -5.20 14.23
C GLU A 65 0.10 -5.61 15.11
N ALA A 66 -0.08 -4.96 16.27
CA ALA A 66 -1.13 -5.30 17.23
C ALA A 66 -2.47 -4.60 16.95
N ALA A 67 -2.55 -3.71 15.94
CA ALA A 67 -3.80 -3.06 15.58
C ALA A 67 -4.82 -4.12 15.14
N PRO A 68 -5.99 -4.23 15.79
CA PRO A 68 -7.00 -5.22 15.42
C PRO A 68 -7.46 -4.94 13.99
N HIS A 69 -7.13 -5.86 13.08
CA HIS A 69 -7.57 -5.84 11.68
C HIS A 69 -9.10 -6.06 11.61
N ASP A 70 -9.91 -5.07 11.94
CA ASP A 70 -11.36 -5.07 11.67
C ASP A 70 -11.69 -4.52 10.28
N HIS A 71 -10.91 -4.96 9.29
CA HIS A 71 -11.32 -4.98 7.90
C HIS A 71 -11.10 -6.42 7.46
N ARG A 72 -12.15 -7.26 7.51
CA ARG A 72 -12.07 -8.63 6.98
C ARG A 72 -11.79 -8.54 5.47
N PRO A 73 -10.58 -8.89 4.99
CA PRO A 73 -10.36 -9.06 3.57
C PRO A 73 -11.01 -10.39 3.20
N ARG A 74 -11.97 -10.36 2.28
CA ARG A 74 -12.38 -11.56 1.57
C ARG A 74 -11.23 -11.83 0.59
N ASP A 75 -10.42 -12.83 0.90
CA ASP A 75 -9.21 -13.32 0.21
C ASP A 75 -7.86 -12.82 0.78
N PRO A 76 -6.88 -13.73 0.95
CA PRO A 76 -5.57 -13.39 1.49
C PRO A 76 -4.78 -12.63 0.42
N VAL A 77 -4.75 -11.31 0.50
CA VAL A 77 -3.71 -10.53 -0.17
C VAL A 77 -2.42 -10.80 0.58
N GLY A 78 -1.67 -11.79 0.08
CA GLY A 78 -0.34 -12.11 0.57
C GLY A 78 0.58 -10.91 0.41
N GLY A 79 0.80 -10.17 1.50
CA GLY A 79 1.92 -9.26 1.61
C GLY A 79 3.20 -10.07 1.50
N TRP A 80 3.91 -9.96 0.37
CA TRP A 80 5.21 -10.58 0.16
C TRP A 80 6.24 -9.93 1.10
N GLN A 81 6.40 -10.48 2.30
CA GLN A 81 7.55 -10.20 3.15
C GLN A 81 8.62 -11.24 2.83
N SER A 82 9.63 -10.89 2.04
CA SER A 82 10.82 -11.73 1.91
C SER A 82 11.55 -11.72 3.26
N ARG A 83 11.19 -12.63 4.17
CA ARG A 83 12.08 -12.99 5.28
C ARG A 83 13.31 -13.62 4.64
N ARG A 84 14.48 -13.02 4.83
CA ARG A 84 15.74 -13.71 4.59
C ARG A 84 16.13 -14.50 5.85
N PRO A 85 16.90 -15.60 5.71
CA PRO A 85 17.43 -16.37 6.84
C PRO A 85 18.32 -15.52 7.76
#